data_AF-A0A0Q6XJ82-F1
#
_entry.id   AF-A0A0Q6XJ82-F1
#
_cell.length_a   1.000
_cell.length_b   1.000
_cell.length_c   1.000
_cell.angle_alpha   90.00
_cell.angle_beta   90.00
_cell.angle_gamma   90.00
#
_symmetry.space_group_name_H-M   'P 1'
#
loop_
_entity.id
_entity.type
_entity.pdbx_description
1 polymer ?
#
loop_
_entity_poly.entity_id
_entity_poly.type
_entity_poly.pdbx_seq_one_letter_code
_entity_poly.pdbx_strand_id
1 'polypeptide(L)'
;MTTDTLTWTDVCAVDDILPNTGVCALVEDRHVGVFRLGADQFFAIDNVDPKSGASVLSRGLLGSLGDRVVVASPLYKNHFDLRTGECLEAPEQSVRAHGVRIDSGRVRVTLA
;
A
#
# COMPACT_ATOMS: atom_id res chain seq x y z
N MET A 1 -7.27 -1.12 29.80
CA MET A 1 -7.19 -0.34 28.55
C MET A 1 -5.74 -0.28 28.16
N THR A 2 -5.27 -1.21 27.34
CA THR A 2 -3.92 -1.16 26.77
C THR A 2 -3.95 -0.12 25.66
N THR A 3 -3.30 1.01 25.89
CA THR A 3 -3.04 1.99 24.84
C THR A 3 -2.07 1.33 23.87
N ASP A 4 -2.60 0.79 22.77
CA ASP A 4 -1.76 0.21 21.73
C ASP A 4 -0.94 1.35 21.13
N THR A 5 0.34 1.37 21.43
CA THR A 5 1.24 2.43 20.96
C THR A 5 1.54 2.09 19.52
N LEU A 6 0.93 2.80 18.57
CA LEU A 6 1.20 2.62 17.15
C LEU A 6 2.71 2.73 16.89
N THR A 7 3.35 1.61 16.53
CA THR A 7 4.76 1.58 16.13
C THR A 7 4.87 2.05 14.69
N TRP A 8 5.60 3.15 14.50
CA TRP A 8 5.85 3.72 13.18
C TRP A 8 7.26 3.35 12.72
N THR A 9 7.33 2.57 11.65
CA THR A 9 8.58 2.16 11.03
C THR A 9 8.95 3.12 9.91
N ASP A 10 10.20 3.57 9.92
CA ASP A 10 10.75 4.39 8.86
C ASP A 10 11.14 3.52 7.65
N VAL A 11 10.65 3.87 6.46
CA VAL A 11 10.79 3.05 5.25
C VAL A 11 11.82 3.64 4.29
N CYS A 12 11.61 4.88 3.84
CA CYS A 12 12.45 5.54 2.84
C CYS A 12 12.24 7.06 2.83
N ALA A 13 13.02 7.79 2.01
CA ALA A 13 12.73 9.19 1.73
C ALA A 13 11.51 9.30 0.80
N VAL A 14 10.77 10.40 0.91
CA VAL A 14 9.62 10.69 0.03
C VAL A 14 10.01 10.63 -1.45
N ASP A 15 11.20 11.11 -1.79
CA ASP A 15 11.68 11.20 -3.17
C ASP A 15 12.18 9.85 -3.74
N ASP A 16 12.32 8.82 -2.90
CA ASP A 16 12.58 7.45 -3.36
C ASP A 16 11.33 6.82 -4.01
N ILE A 17 10.15 7.35 -3.70
CA ILE A 17 8.88 6.95 -4.32
C ILE A 17 8.50 7.98 -5.38
N LEU A 18 8.65 7.61 -6.65
CA LEU A 18 8.27 8.48 -7.76
C LEU A 18 6.75 8.73 -7.77
N PRO A 19 6.29 9.90 -8.22
CA PRO A 19 4.87 10.17 -8.38
C PRO A 19 4.16 9.10 -9.21
N ASN A 20 3.00 8.65 -8.73
CA ASN A 20 2.15 7.63 -9.36
C ASN A 20 2.79 6.23 -9.45
N THR A 21 3.66 5.89 -8.51
CA THR A 21 4.30 4.58 -8.42
C THR A 21 4.16 3.96 -7.03
N GLY A 22 4.47 2.66 -6.95
CA GLY A 22 4.56 1.93 -5.70
C GLY A 22 5.96 1.35 -5.49
N VAL A 23 6.33 1.18 -4.21
CA VAL A 23 7.53 0.47 -3.78
C VAL A 23 7.17 -0.56 -2.70
N CYS A 24 7.96 -1.62 -2.60
CA CYS A 24 7.81 -2.59 -1.52
C CYS A 24 8.71 -2.19 -0.34
N ALA A 25 8.14 -2.16 0.85
CA ALA A 25 8.81 -2.02 2.12
C ALA A 25 8.73 -3.33 2.91
N LEU A 26 9.78 -3.66 3.65
CA LEU A 26 9.72 -4.68 4.68
C LEU A 26 9.50 -3.98 6.02
N VAL A 27 8.31 -4.13 6.60
CA VAL A 27 7.94 -3.55 7.89
C VAL A 27 7.74 -4.70 8.85
N GLU A 28 8.67 -4.85 9.80
CA GLU A 28 8.81 -6.09 10.57
C GLU A 28 8.97 -7.29 9.60
N ASP A 29 8.18 -8.34 9.71
CA ASP A 29 8.19 -9.49 8.79
C ASP A 29 7.11 -9.40 7.70
N ARG A 30 6.56 -8.20 7.45
CA ARG A 30 5.47 -7.98 6.50
C ARG A 30 5.92 -7.18 5.29
N HIS A 31 5.59 -7.69 4.10
CA HIS A 31 5.81 -6.95 2.86
C HIS A 31 4.65 -5.97 2.66
N VAL A 32 4.95 -4.67 2.68
CA VAL A 32 3.97 -3.59 2.54
C VAL A 32 4.24 -2.85 1.24
N GLY A 33 3.22 -2.73 0.39
CA GLY A 33 3.26 -1.89 -0.80
C GLY A 33 2.93 -0.46 -0.40
N VAL A 34 3.86 0.47 -0.60
CA VAL A 34 3.66 1.89 -0.36
C VAL A 34 3.54 2.61 -1.69
N PHE A 35 2.46 3.37 -1.85
CA PHE A 35 2.09 4.00 -3.11
C PHE A 35 2.03 5.51 -2.94
N ARG A 36 2.58 6.24 -3.92
CA ARG A 36 2.49 7.70 -4.00
C ARG A 36 1.58 8.07 -5.16
N LEU A 37 0.50 8.79 -4.87
CA LEU A 37 -0.38 9.39 -5.88
C LEU A 37 -0.12 10.89 -5.95
N GLY A 38 0.18 11.40 -7.14
CA GLY A 38 0.55 12.80 -7.31
C GLY A 38 1.75 13.20 -6.45
N ALA A 39 1.72 14.42 -5.90
CA ALA A 39 2.82 14.96 -5.10
C ALA A 39 2.83 14.42 -3.67
N ASP A 40 1.67 14.37 -2.99
CA ASP A 40 1.63 14.35 -1.53
C ASP A 40 0.70 13.28 -0.94
N GLN A 41 0.04 12.46 -1.77
CA GLN A 41 -0.87 11.44 -1.27
C GLN A 41 -0.15 10.09 -1.20
N PHE A 42 -0.18 9.48 -0.02
CA PHE A 42 0.46 8.19 0.23
C PHE A 42 -0.56 7.18 0.73
N PHE A 43 -0.41 5.95 0.28
CA PHE A 43 -1.22 4.81 0.70
C PHE A 43 -0.31 3.62 0.99
N ALA A 44 -0.76 2.72 1.87
CA ALA A 44 -0.04 1.50 2.17
C ALA A 44 -1.03 0.33 2.31
N ILE A 45 -0.74 -0.78 1.63
CA ILE A 45 -1.49 -2.05 1.71
C ILE A 45 -0.51 -3.22 1.77
N ASP A 46 -0.94 -4.43 2.14
CA ASP A 46 -0.08 -5.61 1.98
C ASP A 46 0.43 -5.70 0.53
N ASN A 47 1.68 -6.10 0.35
CA ASN A 47 2.29 -6.21 -0.98
C ASN A 47 2.03 -7.58 -1.65
N VAL A 48 1.59 -8.56 -0.88
CA VAL A 48 1.36 -9.92 -1.36
C VAL A 48 -0.02 -9.98 -2.02
N ASP A 49 -0.04 -10.33 -3.29
CA ASP A 49 -1.27 -10.65 -4.00
C ASP A 49 -1.83 -11.97 -3.42
N PRO A 50 -3.03 -11.97 -2.80
CA PRO A 50 -3.56 -13.14 -2.12
C PRO A 50 -3.93 -14.28 -3.07
N LYS A 51 -4.20 -13.97 -4.34
CA LYS A 51 -4.52 -14.96 -5.37
C LYS A 51 -3.28 -15.70 -5.86
N SER A 52 -2.14 -14.99 -5.99
CA SER A 52 -0.90 -15.60 -6.48
C SER A 52 0.07 -16.01 -5.38
N GLY A 53 -0.09 -15.49 -4.16
CA GLY A 53 0.89 -15.60 -3.07
C GLY A 53 2.21 -14.84 -3.32
N ALA A 54 2.25 -13.98 -4.34
CA ALA A 54 3.49 -13.30 -4.74
C ALA A 54 3.49 -11.85 -4.23
N SER A 55 4.65 -11.41 -3.74
CA SER A 55 4.88 -10.05 -3.26
C SER A 55 5.07 -9.06 -4.43
N VAL A 56 3.97 -8.67 -5.09
CA VAL A 56 4.02 -7.94 -6.38
C VAL A 56 3.10 -6.73 -6.48
N LEU A 57 2.21 -6.44 -5.53
CA LEU A 57 1.20 -5.38 -5.69
C LEU A 57 1.79 -3.98 -5.88
N SER A 58 2.92 -3.67 -5.24
CA SER A 58 3.70 -2.42 -5.43
C SER A 58 4.15 -2.18 -6.86
N ARG A 59 4.24 -3.24 -7.68
CA ARG A 59 4.60 -3.16 -9.10
C ARG A 59 3.38 -3.02 -10.01
N GLY A 60 2.19 -2.93 -9.42
CA GLY A 60 0.93 -2.78 -10.14
C GLY A 60 0.78 -1.39 -10.74
N LEU A 61 -0.20 -1.28 -11.65
CA LEU A 61 -0.52 -0.01 -12.28
C LEU A 61 -1.52 0.74 -11.40
N LEU A 62 -1.20 1.98 -11.02
CA LEU A 62 -2.15 2.86 -10.35
C LEU A 62 -3.23 3.33 -11.33
N GLY A 63 -4.45 3.43 -10.84
CA GLY A 63 -5.59 3.89 -11.62
C GLY A 63 -6.73 4.39 -10.75
N SER A 64 -7.82 4.76 -11.42
CA SER A 64 -9.06 5.16 -10.78
C SER A 64 -10.23 4.38 -11.36
N LEU A 65 -11.08 3.81 -10.50
CA LEU A 65 -12.39 3.28 -10.88
C LEU A 65 -13.47 4.10 -10.18
N GLY A 66 -14.06 5.04 -10.91
CA GLY A 66 -14.91 6.08 -10.32
C GLY A 66 -14.11 6.90 -9.32
N ASP A 67 -14.60 7.01 -8.08
CA ASP A 67 -13.97 7.78 -7.01
C ASP A 67 -12.89 6.99 -6.23
N ARG A 68 -12.68 5.72 -6.57
CA ARG A 68 -11.74 4.83 -5.91
C ARG A 68 -10.38 4.90 -6.59
N VAL A 69 -9.33 5.13 -5.80
CA VAL A 69 -7.93 5.03 -6.23
C VAL A 69 -7.51 3.59 -6.02
N VAL A 70 -7.02 2.95 -7.08
CA VAL A 70 -6.69 1.53 -7.04
C VAL A 70 -5.27 1.26 -7.53
N VAL A 71 -4.77 0.08 -7.17
CA VAL A 71 -3.68 -0.58 -7.88
C VAL A 71 -4.20 -1.85 -8.57
N ALA A 72 -3.91 -2.00 -9.86
CA ALA A 72 -4.17 -3.23 -10.59
C ALA A 72 -3.01 -4.21 -10.39
N SER A 73 -3.29 -5.41 -9.85
CA SER A 73 -2.28 -6.45 -9.69
C SER A 73 -1.55 -6.74 -11.01
N PRO A 74 -0.20 -6.83 -11.02
CA PRO A 74 0.55 -7.15 -12.22
C PRO A 74 0.13 -8.46 -12.88
N LEU A 75 -0.30 -9.46 -12.08
CA LEU A 75 -0.52 -10.82 -12.53
C LEU A 75 -1.95 -11.03 -13.04
N TYR A 76 -2.95 -10.76 -12.19
CA TYR A 76 -4.34 -11.11 -12.48
C TYR A 76 -5.25 -9.90 -12.74
N LYS A 77 -4.70 -8.68 -12.72
CA LYS A 77 -5.41 -7.42 -13.00
C LYS A 77 -6.60 -7.14 -12.07
N ASN A 78 -6.68 -7.84 -10.94
CA ASN A 78 -7.58 -7.48 -9.86
C ASN A 78 -7.23 -6.08 -9.34
N HIS A 79 -8.25 -5.26 -9.08
CA HIS A 79 -8.08 -3.89 -8.61
C HIS A 79 -8.27 -3.85 -7.10
N PHE A 80 -7.25 -3.34 -6.42
CA PHE A 80 -7.25 -3.17 -4.97
C PHE A 80 -7.38 -1.69 -4.64
N ASP A 81 -8.41 -1.32 -3.89
CA ASP A 81 -8.60 0.04 -3.38
C ASP A 81 -7.46 0.39 -2.41
N LEU A 82 -6.71 1.44 -2.71
CA LEU A 82 -5.55 1.84 -1.91
C LEU A 82 -5.93 2.41 -0.54
N ARG A 83 -7.17 2.86 -0.36
CA ARG A 83 -7.62 3.42 0.93
C ARG A 83 -8.03 2.33 1.91
N THR A 84 -8.62 1.24 1.40
CA THR A 84 -9.25 0.20 2.24
C THR A 84 -8.57 -1.15 2.13
N GLY A 85 -7.84 -1.42 1.05
CA GLY A 85 -7.30 -2.73 0.71
C GLY A 85 -8.33 -3.66 0.05
N GLU A 86 -9.56 -3.20 -0.17
CA GLU A 86 -10.64 -4.00 -0.77
C GLU A 86 -10.30 -4.39 -2.21
N CYS A 87 -10.39 -5.68 -2.53
CA CYS A 87 -10.36 -6.15 -3.92
C CYS A 87 -11.75 -6.00 -4.54
N LEU A 88 -11.87 -5.17 -5.59
CA LEU A 88 -13.16 -4.76 -6.13
C LEU A 88 -13.91 -5.89 -6.86
N GLU A 89 -13.20 -6.80 -7.51
CA GLU A 89 -13.83 -7.92 -8.22
C GLU A 89 -14.10 -9.13 -7.32
N ALA A 90 -13.34 -9.28 -6.24
CA ALA A 90 -13.38 -10.45 -5.36
C ALA A 90 -13.10 -10.00 -3.92
N PRO A 91 -14.11 -9.51 -3.17
CA PRO A 91 -13.92 -8.97 -1.83
C PRO A 91 -13.27 -9.94 -0.84
N GLU A 92 -13.40 -11.25 -1.05
CA GLU A 92 -12.73 -12.30 -0.28
C GLU A 92 -11.20 -12.35 -0.48
N GLN A 93 -10.69 -11.70 -1.54
CA GLN A 93 -9.28 -11.53 -1.85
C GLN A 93 -8.76 -10.15 -1.42
N SER A 94 -9.44 -9.46 -0.51
CA SER A 94 -8.98 -8.17 -0.01
C SER A 94 -7.70 -8.30 0.82
N VAL A 95 -6.91 -7.23 0.84
CA VAL A 95 -5.67 -7.13 1.61
C VAL A 95 -5.81 -6.15 2.77
N ARG A 96 -4.85 -6.15 3.70
CA ARG A 96 -4.86 -5.17 4.79
C ARG A 96 -4.38 -3.82 4.27
N ALA A 97 -5.08 -2.75 4.65
CA ALA A 97 -4.57 -1.38 4.56
C ALA A 97 -3.81 -1.00 5.82
N HIS A 98 -2.72 -0.26 5.65
CA HIS A 98 -1.80 0.15 6.70
C HIS A 98 -1.78 1.68 6.83
N GLY A 99 -1.43 2.16 8.01
CA GLY A 99 -1.24 3.59 8.20
C GLY A 99 0.07 4.04 7.55
N VAL A 100 0.01 5.13 6.79
CA VAL A 100 1.19 5.79 6.23
C VAL A 100 1.16 7.27 6.57
N ARG A 101 2.32 7.83 6.91
CA ARG A 101 2.49 9.27 7.15
C ARG A 101 3.84 9.74 6.66
N ILE A 102 3.91 11.04 6.37
CA ILE A 102 5.16 11.71 6.08
C ILE A 102 5.60 12.49 7.33
N ASP A 103 6.83 12.27 7.77
CA ASP A 103 7.45 13.04 8.85
C ASP A 103 8.85 13.48 8.41
N SER A 104 9.09 14.80 8.35
CA SER A 104 10.41 15.37 8.04
C SER A 104 11.03 14.83 6.74
N GLY A 105 10.21 14.66 5.69
CA GLY A 105 10.64 14.12 4.39
C GLY A 105 10.82 12.59 4.33
N ARG A 106 10.46 11.88 5.42
CA ARG A 106 10.51 10.42 5.51
C ARG A 106 9.12 9.83 5.42
N VAL A 107 9.01 8.72 4.70
CA VAL A 107 7.80 7.90 4.66
C VAL A 107 7.84 6.94 5.84
N ARG A 108 6.81 6.97 6.68
CA ARG A 108 6.65 6.06 7.82
C ARG A 108 5.37 5.25 7.71
N VAL A 109 5.47 3.97 8.04
CA VAL A 109 4.36 3.02 7.98
C VAL A 109 4.10 2.43 9.36
N THR A 110 2.83 2.24 9.71
CA THR A 110 2.41 1.50 10.90
C THR A 110 1.50 0.36 10.46
N LEU A 111 1.72 -0.82 11.01
CA LEU A 111 0.87 -1.98 10.73
C LEU A 111 -0.47 -1.81 11.45
N ALA A 112 -1.55 -2.23 10.77
CA ALA A 112 -2.90 -2.26 11.32
C ALA A 112 -3.25 -3.66 11.81
#